data_AF-A0A1R4J0K5-F1
#
_entry.id   AF-A0A1R4J0K5-F1
#
_cell.length_a   1.000
_cell.length_b   1.000
_cell.length_c   1.000
_cell.angle_alpha   90.00
_cell.angle_beta   90.00
_cell.angle_gamma   90.00
#
_symmetry.space_group_name_H-M   'P 1'
#
loop_
_entity.id
_entity.type
_entity.pdbx_description
1 polymer ?
#
loop_
_entity_poly.entity_id
_entity_poly.type
_entity_poly.pdbx_seq_one_letter_code
_entity_poly.pdbx_strand_id
1 'polypeptide(L)'
;MLGANPIRGAIIRVLAQHPNGLTSGAIERELGVSYQTVFRHLQQLVSIGVVTTDGEEVHHGRRVIYTLDRQAVITTLSEYRDFLLAED
;
A
#
# COMPACT_ATOMS: atom_id res chain seq x y z
N MET A 1 -4.91 -8.66 -5.31
CA MET A 1 -5.43 -9.26 -4.06
C MET A 1 -4.62 -8.80 -2.84
N LEU A 2 -5.30 -8.16 -1.88
CA LEU A 2 -4.71 -7.61 -0.66
C LEU A 2 -4.22 -8.68 0.33
N GLY A 3 -4.94 -9.80 0.48
CA GLY A 3 -4.74 -10.74 1.60
C GLY A 3 -3.67 -11.83 1.43
N ALA A 4 -3.14 -12.05 0.22
CA ALA A 4 -2.29 -13.22 -0.07
C ALA A 4 -0.77 -12.95 -0.03
N ASN A 5 -0.32 -11.72 0.26
CA ASN A 5 1.11 -11.38 0.23
C ASN A 5 1.55 -10.71 1.55
N PRO A 6 2.50 -11.30 2.30
CA PRO A 6 2.92 -10.79 3.61
C PRO A 6 3.57 -9.40 3.53
N ILE A 7 4.25 -9.08 2.43
CA ILE A 7 4.89 -7.77 2.24
C ILE A 7 3.83 -6.68 2.04
N ARG A 8 2.76 -6.95 1.27
CA ARG A 8 1.66 -5.99 1.12
C ARG A 8 0.97 -5.72 2.45
N GLY A 9 0.71 -6.76 3.23
CA GLY A 9 0.16 -6.61 4.59
C GLY A 9 1.07 -5.78 5.50
N ALA A 10 2.38 -6.01 5.45
CA ALA A 10 3.36 -5.25 6.22
C ALA A 10 3.40 -3.76 5.80
N ILE A 11 3.40 -3.46 4.50
CA ILE A 11 3.35 -2.08 3.98
C ILE A 11 2.07 -1.38 4.44
N ILE A 12 0.91 -2.04 4.34
CA ILE A 12 -0.37 -1.47 4.80
C ILE A 12 -0.32 -1.17 6.30
N ARG A 13 0.23 -2.10 7.11
CA ARG A 13 0.38 -1.88 8.55
C ARG A 13 1.28 -0.68 8.85
N VAL A 14 2.42 -0.57 8.17
CA VAL A 14 3.34 0.57 8.32
C VAL A 14 2.65 1.87 7.97
N LEU A 15 1.96 1.95 6.82
CA LEU A 15 1.24 3.16 6.42
C LEU A 15 0.06 3.48 7.35
N ALA A 16 -0.61 2.47 7.91
CA ALA A 16 -1.66 2.67 8.91
C ALA A 16 -1.11 3.33 10.19
N GLN A 17 0.13 3.06 10.56
CA GLN A 17 0.82 3.68 11.71
C GLN A 17 1.33 5.10 11.41
N HIS A 18 1.35 5.51 10.14
CA HIS A 18 1.86 6.81 9.69
C HIS A 18 0.80 7.56 8.88
N PRO A 19 -0.18 8.23 9.52
CA PRO A 19 -1.30 8.89 8.84
C PRO A 19 -0.90 9.97 7.83
N ASN A 20 0.27 10.60 8.03
CA ASN A 20 0.81 11.62 7.12
C ASN A 20 1.57 11.02 5.92
N GLY A 21 1.57 9.69 5.79
CA GLY A 21 2.26 8.97 4.74
C GLY A 21 3.77 8.83 4.96
N LEU A 22 4.40 8.04 4.09
CA LEU A 22 5.84 7.78 4.10
C LEU A 22 6.39 7.70 2.68
N THR A 23 7.70 7.95 2.53
CA THR A 23 8.39 7.65 1.27
C THR A 23 8.69 6.15 1.16
N SER A 24 8.89 5.66 -0.06
CA SER A 24 9.34 4.28 -0.31
C SER A 24 10.61 3.91 0.46
N GLY A 25 11.59 4.82 0.54
CA GLY A 25 12.83 4.61 1.31
C GLY A 25 12.66 4.71 2.84
N ALA A 26 11.59 5.33 3.36
CA ALA A 26 11.26 5.24 4.77
C ALA A 26 10.63 3.87 5.08
N ILE A 27 9.70 3.41 4.22
CA ILE A 27 9.06 2.10 4.35
C ILE A 27 10.09 0.96 4.22
N GLU A 28 11.07 1.10 3.33
CA GLU A 28 12.22 0.19 3.21
C GLU A 28 12.93 -0.01 4.55
N ARG A 29 13.25 1.10 5.22
CA ARG A 29 13.96 1.09 6.51
C ARG A 29 13.12 0.49 7.63
N GLU A 30 11.83 0.77 7.66
CA GLU A 30 10.89 0.18 8.63
C GLU A 30 10.75 -1.34 8.46
N LEU A 31 10.76 -1.83 7.22
CA LEU A 31 10.51 -3.24 6.93
C LEU A 31 11.79 -4.09 6.82
N GLY A 32 12.96 -3.49 6.61
CA GLY A 32 14.20 -4.22 6.34
C GLY A 32 14.18 -5.01 5.03
N VAL A 33 13.33 -4.59 4.09
CA VAL A 33 13.12 -5.24 2.78
C VAL A 33 13.65 -4.33 1.69
N SER A 34 14.19 -4.88 0.59
CA SER A 34 14.80 -4.05 -0.47
C SER A 34 13.85 -3.01 -1.06
N TYR A 35 14.41 -1.84 -1.40
CA TYR A 35 13.70 -0.76 -2.10
C TYR A 35 12.86 -1.26 -3.29
N GLN A 36 13.45 -2.08 -4.17
CA GLN A 36 12.78 -2.60 -5.38
C GLN A 36 11.54 -3.42 -5.03
N THR A 37 11.60 -4.21 -3.95
CA THR A 37 10.47 -5.02 -3.49
C THR A 37 9.36 -4.12 -2.93
N VAL A 38 9.73 -3.16 -2.08
CA VAL A 38 8.79 -2.18 -1.51
C VAL A 38 8.11 -1.38 -2.62
N PHE A 39 8.89 -0.83 -3.54
CA PHE A 39 8.40 -0.02 -4.65
C PHE A 39 7.41 -0.78 -5.52
N ARG A 40 7.75 -2.01 -5.95
CA ARG A 40 6.85 -2.87 -6.73
C ARG A 40 5.52 -3.11 -6.01
N HIS A 41 5.56 -3.36 -4.70
CA HIS A 41 4.32 -3.60 -3.94
C HIS A 41 3.53 -2.31 -3.71
N LEU A 42 4.18 -1.16 -3.53
CA LEU A 42 3.50 0.14 -3.47
C LEU A 42 2.77 0.45 -4.77
N GLN A 43 3.40 0.23 -5.92
CA GLN A 43 2.78 0.42 -7.24
C GLN A 43 1.50 -0.44 -7.40
N GLN A 44 1.53 -1.69 -6.90
CA GLN A 44 0.35 -2.55 -6.89
C GLN A 44 -0.75 -2.06 -5.94
N LEU A 45 -0.38 -1.50 -4.79
CA LEU A 45 -1.34 -0.97 -3.82
C LEU A 45 -1.96 0.34 -4.32
N VAL A 46 -1.19 1.15 -5.05
CA VAL A 46 -1.67 2.34 -5.75
C VAL A 46 -2.61 1.96 -6.88
N SER A 47 -2.26 0.97 -7.69
CA SER A 47 -3.12 0.56 -8.83
C SER A 47 -4.49 0.01 -8.40
N ILE A 48 -4.61 -0.49 -7.17
CA ILE A 48 -5.89 -0.96 -6.62
C ILE A 48 -6.59 0.08 -5.72
N GLY A 49 -6.02 1.29 -5.59
CA GLY A 49 -6.62 2.41 -4.89
C GLY A 49 -6.56 2.37 -3.35
N VAL A 50 -5.83 1.42 -2.75
CA VAL A 50 -5.71 1.37 -1.27
C VAL A 50 -4.57 2.23 -0.73
N VAL A 51 -3.68 2.69 -1.60
CA VAL A 51 -2.62 3.65 -1.29
C VAL A 51 -2.71 4.78 -2.29
N THR A 52 -2.63 6.02 -1.82
CA THR A 52 -2.56 7.23 -2.65
C THR A 52 -1.15 7.80 -2.62
N THR A 53 -0.82 8.63 -3.61
CA THR A 53 0.47 9.32 -3.68
C THR A 53 0.24 10.83 -3.74
N ASP A 54 0.85 11.57 -2.82
CA ASP A 54 0.96 13.02 -2.95
C ASP A 54 2.26 13.37 -3.70
N GLY A 55 2.07 13.88 -4.92
CA GLY A 55 3.12 14.27 -5.86
C GLY A 55 3.12 13.41 -7.12
N GLU A 56 3.23 14.04 -8.29
CA GLU A 56 3.53 13.33 -9.54
C GLU A 56 4.92 12.72 -9.43
N GLU A 57 5.06 11.48 -9.94
CA GLU A 57 6.34 10.78 -10.06
C GLU A 57 7.21 11.46 -11.13
N VAL A 58 7.63 12.68 -10.85
CA VAL A 58 8.55 13.41 -11.71
C VAL A 58 9.94 12.94 -11.34
N HIS A 59 10.64 12.34 -12.31
CA HIS A 59 12.05 11.94 -12.29
C HIS A 59 13.06 13.10 -12.05
N HIS A 60 12.68 14.13 -11.28
CA HIS A 60 13.44 15.34 -10.95
C HIS A 60 13.41 15.68 -9.45
N GLY A 61 13.62 14.69 -8.59
CA GLY A 61 14.01 14.94 -7.18
C GLY A 61 12.88 15.27 -6.20
N ARG A 62 11.60 15.13 -6.59
CA ARG A 62 10.48 15.27 -5.64
C ARG A 62 10.23 13.95 -4.91
N ARG A 63 10.17 14.01 -3.58
CA ARG A 63 9.87 12.84 -2.74
C ARG A 63 8.39 12.49 -2.85
N VAL A 64 8.06 11.30 -3.33
CA VAL A 64 6.69 10.77 -3.35
C VAL A 64 6.31 10.32 -1.93
N ILE A 65 5.19 10.82 -1.42
CA ILE A 65 4.62 10.40 -0.14
C ILE A 65 3.45 9.45 -0.42
N TYR A 66 3.56 8.23 0.09
CA TYR A 66 2.53 7.21 0.01
C TYR A 66 1.67 7.24 1.27
N THR A 67 0.36 7.35 1.10
CA THR A 67 -0.62 7.44 2.20
C THR A 67 -1.65 6.33 2.07
N LEU A 68 -2.07 5.74 3.19
CA LEU A 68 -3.09 4.69 3.17
C LEU A 68 -4.49 5.30 3.04
N ASP A 69 -5.27 4.82 2.09
CA ASP A 69 -6.72 5.02 2.11
C ASP A 69 -7.36 3.92 2.95
N ARG A 70 -7.66 4.25 4.21
CA ARG A 70 -8.26 3.31 5.16
C ARG A 70 -9.65 2.84 4.73
N GLN A 71 -10.43 3.72 4.11
CA GLN A 71 -11.77 3.36 3.68
C GLN A 71 -11.72 2.38 2.51
N ALA A 72 -10.82 2.63 1.54
CA ALA A 72 -10.57 1.70 0.45
C ALA A 72 -10.12 0.32 0.96
N VAL A 73 -9.22 0.25 1.95
CA VAL A 73 -8.83 -1.04 2.56
C VAL A 73 -10.02 -1.79 3.15
N ILE A 74 -10.88 -1.12 3.92
CA ILE A 74 -12.07 -1.73 4.54
C ILE A 74 -13.02 -2.24 3.46
N THR A 75 -13.28 -1.44 2.44
CA THR A 75 -14.16 -1.81 1.32
C THR A 75 -13.60 -3.03 0.59
N THR A 76 -12.33 -3.01 0.18
CA THR A 76 -11.73 -4.13 -0.57
C THR A 76 -11.66 -5.42 0.25
N LEU A 77 -11.43 -5.34 1.57
CA LEU A 77 -11.49 -6.53 2.43
C LEU A 77 -12.91 -7.08 2.55
N SER A 78 -13.91 -6.21 2.60
CA SER A 78 -15.32 -6.61 2.67
C SER A 78 -15.76 -7.27 1.36
N GLU A 79 -15.45 -6.67 0.23
CA GLU A 79 -15.72 -7.24 -1.11
C GLU A 79 -15.03 -8.60 -1.29
N TYR A 80 -13.77 -8.72 -0.84
CA TYR A 80 -13.05 -9.99 -0.94
C TYR A 80 -13.64 -11.07 -0.03
N ARG A 81 -14.06 -10.69 1.19
CA ARG A 81 -14.79 -11.60 2.08
C ARG A 81 -16.07 -12.08 1.41
N ASP A 82 -16.86 -11.17 0.87
CA ASP A 82 -18.15 -11.50 0.26
C ASP A 82 -17.96 -12.39 -0.96
N PHE A 83 -16.94 -12.13 -1.79
CA PHE A 83 -16.56 -13.00 -2.91
C PHE A 83 -16.17 -14.43 -2.45
N LEU A 84 -15.40 -14.57 -1.37
CA LEU A 84 -14.95 -15.87 -0.89
C LEU A 84 -16.05 -16.69 -0.19
N LEU A 85 -17.03 -16.01 0.40
CA LEU A 85 -18.05 -16.63 1.26
C LEU A 85 -19.45 -16.63 0.63
N ALA A 86 -19.62 -16.06 -0.56
CA ALA A 86 -20.85 -16.22 -1.31
C ALA A 86 -21.07 -17.71 -1.61
N GLU A 87 -22.20 -18.26 -1.15
CA GLU A 87 -22.71 -19.55 -1.63
C GLU A 87 -23.38 -19.30 -2.99
N ASP A 88 -23.08 -20.15 -3.97
CA ASP A 88 -23.66 -20.13 -5.34
C ASP A 88 -25.20 -20.28 -5.33
#